data_AF-X7EK68-F1
#
_entry.id   AF-X7EK68-F1
#
_cell.length_a   1.000
_cell.length_b   1.000
_cell.length_c   1.000
_cell.angle_alpha   90.00
_cell.angle_beta   90.00
_cell.angle_gamma   90.00
#
_symmetry.space_group_name_H-M   'P 1'
#
loop_
_entity.id
_entity.type
_entity.pdbx_description
1 polymer ?
#
loop_
_entity_poly.entity_id
_entity_poly.type
_entity_poly.pdbx_seq_one_letter_code
_entity_poly.pdbx_strand_id
1 'polypeptide(L)' 'MTEFFSTLNARLQKHSSYRRTLRELRGLPMETRIDLDMAGIEKDVARRAVYG' A
#
# COMPACT_ATOMS: atom_id res chain seq x y z
N MET A 1 11.04 -26.48 7.66
CA MET A 1 10.83 -26.05 6.26
C MET A 1 9.50 -25.35 6.03
N THR A 2 8.46 -25.53 6.85
CA THR A 2 7.13 -24.87 6.73
C THR A 2 7.13 -23.37 7.09
N GLU A 3 7.90 -22.95 8.09
CA GLU A 3 7.99 -21.55 8.57
C GLU A 3 8.55 -20.55 7.52
N PHE A 4 9.42 -21.02 6.62
CA PHE A 4 9.99 -20.18 5.56
C PHE A 4 8.98 -19.88 4.44
N PHE A 5 8.12 -20.85 4.10
CA PHE A 5 7.06 -20.65 3.11
C PHE A 5 5.91 -19.81 3.66
N SER A 6 5.57 -19.94 4.94
CA SER A 6 4.54 -19.10 5.58
C SER A 6 4.95 -17.63 5.63
N THR A 7 6.22 -17.34 5.94
CA THR A 7 6.77 -15.98 5.95
C THR A 7 6.88 -15.37 4.54
N LEU A 8 7.22 -16.16 3.52
CA LEU A 8 7.21 -15.71 2.13
C LEU A 8 5.78 -15.40 1.64
N ASN A 9 4.81 -16.28 1.91
CA ASN A 9 3.41 -16.02 1.57
C ASN A 9 2.86 -14.79 2.29
N ALA A 10 3.18 -14.61 3.58
CA ALA A 10 2.79 -13.42 4.33
C ALA A 10 3.38 -12.12 3.73
N ARG A 11 4.64 -12.17 3.26
CA ARG A 11 5.28 -11.04 2.57
C ARG A 11 4.62 -10.73 1.23
N LEU A 12 4.31 -11.75 0.42
CA LEU A 12 3.62 -11.59 -0.85
C LEU A 12 2.22 -11.01 -0.65
N GLN A 13 1.51 -11.47 0.37
CA GLN A 13 0.18 -10.99 0.70
C GLN A 13 0.21 -9.53 1.14
N LYS A 14 1.16 -9.14 2.01
CA LYS A 14 1.40 -7.73 2.35
C LYS A 14 1.74 -6.89 1.11
N HIS A 15 2.58 -7.39 0.22
CA HIS A 15 2.95 -6.66 -0.98
C HIS A 15 1.78 -6.49 -1.96
N SER A 16 0.91 -7.49 -2.07
CA SER A 16 -0.34 -7.40 -2.83
C SER A 16 -1.26 -6.33 -2.26
N SER A 17 -1.46 -6.32 -0.93
CA SER A 17 -2.23 -5.28 -0.25
C SER A 17 -1.64 -3.89 -0.49
N TYR A 18 -0.32 -3.72 -0.39
CA TYR A 18 0.36 -2.47 -0.70
C TYR A 18 0.10 -1.99 -2.14
N ARG A 19 0.21 -2.88 -3.13
CA ARG A 19 -0.05 -2.53 -4.53
C ARG A 19 -1.51 -2.16 -4.76
N ARG A 20 -2.43 -2.85 -4.09
CA ARG A 20 -3.86 -2.53 -4.14
C ARG A 20 -4.15 -1.15 -3.54
N THR A 21 -3.68 -0.88 -2.33
CA THR A 21 -3.84 0.42 -1.66
C THR A 21 -3.25 1.54 -2.49
N LEU A 22 -2.04 1.37 -3.03
CA LEU A 22 -1.41 2.38 -3.89
C LEU A 22 -2.23 2.66 -5.16
N ARG A 23 -2.82 1.62 -5.76
CA ARG A 23 -3.70 1.77 -6.93
C ARG A 23 -4.97 2.53 -6.57
N GLU A 24 -5.59 2.19 -5.44
CA GLU A 24 -6.80 2.88 -4.95
C GLU A 24 -6.50 4.36 -4.67
N LEU A 25 -5.41 4.66 -3.94
CA LEU A 25 -4.98 6.04 -3.67
C LEU A 25 -4.73 6.83 -4.95
N ARG A 26 -4.03 6.24 -5.93
CA ARG A 26 -3.76 6.90 -7.22
C ARG A 26 -4.99 7.05 -8.10
N GLY A 27 -6.00 6.22 -7.88
CA GLY A 27 -7.28 6.29 -8.57
C GLY A 27 -8.20 7.37 -8.00
N LEU A 28 -7.88 7.95 -6.85
CA LEU A 28 -8.66 9.03 -6.27
C LEU A 28 -8.57 10.30 -7.12
N PRO A 29 -9.68 11.07 -7.22
CA PRO A 29 -9.67 12.38 -7.84
C PRO A 29 -8.54 13.25 -7.30
N MET A 30 -7.93 14.06 -8.16
CA MET A 30 -6.82 14.94 -7.77
C MET A 30 -7.21 15.85 -6.60
N GLU A 31 -8.44 16.36 -6.62
CA GLU A 31 -8.98 17.20 -5.55
C GLU A 31 -8.97 16.49 -4.19
N THR A 32 -9.49 15.26 -4.11
CA THR A 32 -9.46 14.44 -2.88
C THR A 32 -8.03 14.14 -2.41
N ARG A 33 -7.09 13.97 -3.34
CA ARG A 33 -5.68 13.74 -2.99
C ARG A 33 -5.01 15.00 -2.44
N ILE A 34 -5.37 16.17 -2.93
CA ILE A 34 -4.89 17.45 -2.41
C ILE A 34 -5.51 17.70 -1.03
N ASP A 35 -6.82 17.49 -0.89
CA ASP A 35 -7.56 17.72 0.36
C ASP A 35 -7.03 16.87 1.53
N LEU A 36 -6.59 15.64 1.23
CA LEU A 36 -5.99 14.74 2.22
C LEU A 36 -4.47 14.87 2.34
N ASP A 37 -3.86 15.94 1.79
CA ASP A 37 -2.41 16.21 1.80
C ASP A 37 -1.56 15.03 1.31
N MET A 38 -2.10 14.20 0.41
CA MET A 38 -1.46 12.97 -0.07
C MET A 38 -1.00 13.04 -1.53
N ALA A 39 -1.33 14.12 -2.23
CA ALA A 39 -0.88 14.37 -3.61
C ALA A 39 0.66 14.39 -3.67
N GLY A 40 1.25 13.42 -4.37
CA GLY A 40 2.71 13.28 -4.52
C GLY A 40 3.38 12.37 -3.48
N ILE A 41 2.71 12.03 -2.38
CA ILE A 41 3.22 11.11 -1.34
C ILE A 41 2.39 9.83 -1.22
N GLU A 42 1.57 9.49 -2.24
CA GLU A 42 0.66 8.34 -2.19
C GLU A 42 1.38 7.01 -1.94
N LYS A 43 2.64 6.90 -2.41
CA LYS A 43 3.50 5.74 -2.14
C LYS A 43 3.84 5.60 -0.66
N ASP A 44 4.20 6.70 -0.01
CA ASP A 44 4.60 6.69 1.40
C ASP A 44 3.38 6.47 2.29
N VAL A 45 2.23 7.06 1.92
CA VAL A 45 0.94 6.80 2.58
C VAL A 45 0.54 5.32 2.46
N ALA A 46 0.58 4.74 1.25
CA ALA A 46 0.30 3.31 1.07
C ALA A 46 1.28 2.42 1.84
N ARG A 47 2.56 2.80 1.88
CA ARG A 47 3.60 2.05 2.58
C ARG A 47 3.36 2.05 4.07
N ARG A 48 3.11 3.24 4.66
CA ARG A 48 2.81 3.40 6.09
C ARG A 48 1.52 2.67 6.48
N ALA A 49 0.48 2.72 5.65
CA ALA A 49 -0.79 2.03 5.90
C ALA A 49 -0.66 0.49 5.96
N VAL A 50 0.22 -0.11 5.14
CA VAL A 50 0.35 -1.58 5.04
C VAL A 50 1.49 -2.14 5.87
N TYR A 51 2.59 -1.40 6.00
CA TYR A 51 3.79 -1.86 6.68
C TYR A 51 3.98 -1.27 8.08
N GLY A 52 3.30 -0.16 8.41
CA GLY A 52 3.53 0.59 9.64
C GLY A 52 4.70 1.55 9.49
#